data_AF-A0A5B2W6Q9-F1
#
_entry.id   AF-A0A5B2W6Q9-F1
#
_cell.length_a   1.000
_cell.length_b   1.000
_cell.length_c   1.000
_cell.angle_alpha   90.00
_cell.angle_beta   90.00
_cell.angle_gamma   90.00
#
_symmetry.space_group_name_H-M   'P 1'
#
loop_
_entity.id
_entity.type
_entity.pdbx_description
1 polymer ?
#
loop_
_entity_poly.entity_id
_entity_poly.type
_entity_poly.pdbx_seq_one_letter_code
_entity_poly.pdbx_strand_id
1 'polypeptide(L)'
;MHPLFELTTVEGSATVFVLLTTLVSVAALAGWAACASRLHARGVQLEHAEHDGLTGLWRREGFESRAPAALTNGNALALLDLDGFKPVNDRYGHAAGDQVLRVVAERLAAELGPRALIARLGGDEFALITSLEFPAVRGQLDQLTDALTAPIPVSGLGDLHVGISLGVAWLCDLPGLDDTAPAAAPGEFWAGLLAEALAAADVAMYEAKALRRDWRLYDPAVDPRRPASWICPTPRCRYREHGPAALPETAAQRA
;
A
#
# COMPACT_ATOMS: atom_id res chain seq x y z
N MET A 1 23.36 -55.61 65.64
CA MET A 1 24.10 -54.69 64.74
C MET A 1 23.29 -54.58 63.45
N HIS A 2 22.80 -53.37 63.15
CA HIS A 2 21.80 -53.06 62.11
C HIS A 2 22.36 -53.24 60.68
N PRO A 3 21.56 -53.79 59.73
CA PRO A 3 21.02 -52.96 58.65
C PRO A 3 19.73 -53.54 58.02
N LEU A 4 18.57 -52.90 58.20
CA LEU A 4 17.34 -53.20 57.41
C LEU A 4 16.51 -51.94 57.10
N PHE A 5 17.08 -50.74 57.18
CA PHE A 5 16.30 -49.48 57.11
C PHE A 5 16.51 -48.62 55.84
N GLU A 6 17.23 -49.08 54.81
CA GLU A 6 17.61 -48.20 53.68
C GLU A 6 16.97 -48.51 52.32
N LEU A 7 16.18 -49.59 52.16
CA LEU A 7 15.73 -50.01 50.81
C LEU A 7 14.33 -49.52 50.40
N THR A 8 13.45 -49.14 51.32
CA THR A 8 12.09 -48.67 50.98
C THR A 8 12.00 -47.16 50.69
N THR A 9 13.01 -46.37 51.09
CA THR A 9 13.03 -44.92 50.87
C THR A 9 13.48 -44.54 49.45
N VAL A 10 14.20 -45.42 48.75
CA VAL A 10 14.78 -45.17 47.42
C VAL A 10 13.74 -45.34 46.29
N GLU A 11 12.80 -46.27 46.41
CA GLU A 11 11.74 -46.46 45.39
C GLU A 11 10.71 -45.31 45.39
N GLY A 12 10.42 -44.75 46.58
CA GLY A 12 9.58 -43.58 46.74
C GLY A 12 10.19 -42.30 46.14
N SER A 13 11.53 -42.16 46.18
CA SER A 13 12.19 -40.97 45.63
C SER A 13 12.26 -40.98 44.11
N ALA A 14 12.48 -42.14 43.49
CA ALA A 14 12.51 -42.29 42.03
C ALA A 14 11.13 -42.04 41.39
N THR A 15 10.07 -42.59 41.99
CA THR A 15 8.69 -42.37 41.51
C THR A 15 8.26 -40.91 41.65
N VAL A 16 8.56 -40.27 42.79
CA VAL A 16 8.32 -38.84 42.99
C VAL A 16 9.11 -38.00 41.98
N PHE A 17 10.36 -38.34 41.69
CA PHE A 17 11.17 -37.64 40.69
C PHE A 17 10.57 -37.76 39.27
N VAL A 18 10.13 -38.96 38.87
CA VAL A 18 9.45 -39.18 37.58
C VAL A 18 8.15 -38.38 37.50
N LEU A 19 7.35 -38.35 38.56
CA LEU A 19 6.11 -37.56 38.61
C LEU A 19 6.36 -36.05 38.55
N LEU A 20 7.40 -35.55 39.24
CA LEU A 20 7.76 -34.14 39.19
C LEU A 20 8.28 -33.73 37.82
N THR A 21 9.16 -34.53 37.21
CA THR A 21 9.71 -34.25 35.88
C THR A 21 8.63 -34.30 34.79
N THR A 22 7.72 -35.27 34.86
CA THR A 22 6.56 -35.34 33.95
C THR A 22 5.63 -34.15 34.14
N LEU A 23 5.30 -33.77 35.38
CA LEU A 23 4.47 -32.59 35.67
C LEU A 23 5.10 -31.30 35.11
N VAL A 24 6.40 -31.09 35.33
CA VAL A 24 7.14 -29.93 34.79
C VAL A 24 7.14 -29.94 33.27
N SER A 25 7.35 -31.11 32.64
CA SER A 25 7.34 -31.25 31.18
C SER A 25 5.97 -30.95 30.58
N VAL A 26 4.90 -31.44 31.19
CA VAL A 26 3.51 -31.15 30.77
C VAL A 26 3.20 -29.66 30.93
N ALA A 27 3.57 -29.05 32.05
CA ALA A 27 3.38 -27.62 32.27
C ALA A 27 4.17 -26.78 31.26
N ALA A 28 5.40 -27.17 30.93
CA ALA A 28 6.22 -26.51 29.92
C ALA A 28 5.62 -26.61 28.51
N LEU A 29 5.14 -27.80 28.12
CA LEU A 29 4.47 -28.01 26.83
C LEU A 29 3.15 -27.22 26.73
N ALA A 30 2.35 -27.19 27.80
CA ALA A 30 1.12 -26.40 27.85
C ALA A 30 1.42 -24.90 27.77
N GLY A 31 2.46 -24.43 28.47
CA GLY A 31 2.92 -23.04 28.40
C GLY A 31 3.43 -22.66 27.02
N TRP A 32 4.23 -23.53 26.38
CA TRP A 32 4.71 -23.36 25.01
C TRP A 32 3.54 -23.30 24.01
N ALA A 33 2.59 -24.23 24.09
CA ALA A 33 1.44 -24.27 23.20
C ALA A 33 0.54 -23.02 23.36
N ALA A 34 0.32 -22.58 24.60
CA ALA A 34 -0.43 -21.35 24.88
C ALA A 34 0.29 -20.10 24.33
N CYS A 35 1.62 -20.04 24.44
CA CYS A 35 2.43 -18.95 23.88
C CYS A 35 2.36 -18.96 22.34
N ALA A 36 2.56 -20.12 21.72
CA ALA A 36 2.48 -20.31 20.28
C ALA A 36 1.11 -19.90 19.72
N SER A 37 0.02 -20.32 20.37
CA SER A 37 -1.34 -19.92 19.99
C SER A 37 -1.57 -18.40 20.10
N ARG A 38 -1.00 -17.74 21.13
CA ARG A 38 -1.08 -16.28 21.26
C ARG A 38 -0.28 -15.56 20.19
N LEU A 39 0.90 -16.06 19.83
CA LEU A 39 1.71 -15.50 18.75
C LEU A 39 1.01 -15.67 17.40
N HIS A 40 0.42 -16.84 17.15
CA HIS A 40 -0.33 -17.10 15.92
C HIS A 40 -1.59 -16.23 15.84
N ALA A 41 -2.37 -16.14 16.92
CA ALA A 41 -3.55 -15.27 16.99
C ALA A 41 -3.18 -13.79 16.79
N ARG A 42 -2.04 -13.34 17.34
CA ARG A 42 -1.50 -12.00 17.07
C ARG A 42 -1.10 -11.83 15.61
N GLY A 43 -0.46 -12.83 15.00
CA GLY A 43 -0.10 -12.81 13.58
C GLY A 43 -1.32 -12.63 12.68
N VAL A 44 -2.37 -13.45 12.88
CA VAL A 44 -3.63 -13.36 12.14
C VAL A 44 -4.37 -12.03 12.41
N GLN A 45 -4.35 -11.54 13.65
CA GLN A 45 -4.92 -10.23 13.99
C GLN A 45 -4.20 -9.08 13.31
N LEU A 46 -2.86 -9.13 13.21
CA LEU A 46 -2.05 -8.14 12.51
C LEU A 46 -2.30 -8.20 11.00
N GLU A 47 -2.36 -9.40 10.42
CA GLU A 47 -2.67 -9.57 9.00
C GLU A 47 -4.07 -9.01 8.65
N HIS A 48 -5.09 -9.28 9.47
CA HIS A 48 -6.40 -8.64 9.32
C HIS A 48 -6.41 -7.14 9.66
N ALA A 49 -5.47 -6.65 10.48
CA ALA A 49 -5.28 -5.23 10.77
C ALA A 49 -4.54 -4.48 9.64
N GLU A 50 -3.84 -5.19 8.75
CA GLU A 50 -3.14 -4.58 7.62
C GLU A 50 -3.98 -4.51 6.34
N HIS A 51 -5.09 -5.24 6.25
CA HIS A 51 -6.00 -5.23 5.09
C HIS A 51 -7.33 -4.53 5.36
N ASP A 52 -7.78 -3.67 4.45
CA ASP A 52 -9.08 -3.02 4.49
C ASP A 52 -10.21 -4.06 4.37
N GLY A 53 -11.13 -4.07 5.34
CA GLY A 53 -12.18 -5.09 5.41
C GLY A 53 -13.25 -4.96 4.32
N LEU A 54 -13.34 -3.79 3.68
CA LEU A 54 -14.27 -3.54 2.60
C LEU A 54 -13.70 -3.96 1.25
N THR A 55 -12.46 -3.55 0.95
CA THR A 55 -11.86 -3.71 -0.37
C THR A 55 -10.87 -4.87 -0.48
N GLY A 56 -10.37 -5.40 0.65
CA GLY A 56 -9.31 -6.40 0.69
C GLY A 56 -7.91 -5.86 0.37
N LEU A 57 -7.79 -4.59 -0.03
CA LEU A 57 -6.50 -3.93 -0.27
C LEU A 57 -5.75 -3.67 1.03
N TRP A 58 -4.49 -3.27 0.95
CA TRP A 58 -3.75 -2.82 2.12
C TRP A 58 -4.40 -1.58 2.74
N ARG A 59 -4.39 -1.47 4.06
CA ARG A 59 -4.58 -0.19 4.77
C ARG A 59 -3.29 0.61 4.71
N ARG A 60 -3.35 1.88 5.14
CA ARG A 60 -2.18 2.76 5.24
C ARG A 60 -1.01 2.11 5.96
N GLU A 61 -1.25 1.47 7.11
CA GLU A 61 -0.18 0.87 7.92
C GLU A 61 0.51 -0.29 7.20
N GLY A 62 -0.26 -1.14 6.52
CA GLY A 62 0.27 -2.25 5.71
C GLY A 62 0.97 -1.78 4.44
N PHE A 63 0.51 -0.67 3.86
CA PHE A 63 1.18 -0.01 2.73
C PHE A 63 2.54 0.53 3.13
N GLU A 64 2.61 1.29 4.24
CA GLU A 64 3.84 1.88 4.74
C GLU A 64 4.87 0.82 5.15
N SER A 65 4.44 -0.29 5.75
CA SER A 65 5.34 -1.38 6.14
C SER A 65 5.95 -2.12 4.94
N ARG A 66 5.24 -2.17 3.80
CA ARG A 66 5.63 -2.88 2.57
C ARG A 66 6.29 -1.99 1.54
N ALA A 67 6.04 -0.68 1.59
CA ALA A 67 6.59 0.29 0.66
C ALA A 67 8.11 0.20 0.48
N PRO A 68 8.97 -0.02 1.52
CA PRO A 68 10.42 -0.11 1.33
C PRO A 68 10.85 -1.10 0.25
N ALA A 69 10.16 -2.25 0.12
CA ALA A 69 10.47 -3.25 -0.91
C ALA A 69 9.99 -2.84 -2.31
N ALA A 70 9.01 -1.95 -2.40
CA ALA A 70 8.42 -1.47 -3.65
C ALA A 70 9.03 -0.14 -4.13
N LEU A 71 9.72 0.60 -3.25
CA LEU A 71 10.34 1.90 -3.54
C LEU A 71 11.65 1.74 -4.36
N THR A 72 11.50 1.36 -5.63
CA THR A 72 12.62 1.14 -6.55
C THR A 72 12.64 2.15 -7.68
N ASN A 73 13.82 2.40 -8.28
CA ASN A 73 14.00 3.37 -9.37
C ASN A 73 13.08 3.14 -10.60
N GLY A 74 12.61 1.90 -10.82
CA GLY A 74 11.74 1.54 -11.94
C GLY A 74 10.25 1.73 -11.67
N ASN A 75 9.89 2.11 -10.46
CA ASN A 75 8.50 2.27 -10.03
C ASN A 75 8.11 3.74 -9.92
N ALA A 76 6.80 3.97 -9.95
CA ALA A 76 6.15 5.21 -9.61
C ALA A 76 5.22 4.98 -8.43
N LEU A 77 5.06 6.01 -7.62
CA LEU A 77 4.01 6.10 -6.62
C LEU A 77 2.87 6.94 -7.19
N ALA A 78 1.63 6.50 -7.02
CA ALA A 78 0.48 7.33 -7.35
C ALA A 78 -0.55 7.39 -6.22
N LEU A 79 -1.24 8.52 -6.16
CA LEU A 79 -2.39 8.76 -5.30
C LEU A 79 -3.62 8.97 -6.16
N LEU A 80 -4.70 8.31 -5.80
CA LEU A 80 -5.98 8.35 -6.48
C LEU A 80 -7.07 8.80 -5.52
N ASP A 81 -7.95 9.66 -6.00
CA ASP A 81 -9.17 10.08 -5.33
C ASP A 81 -10.38 9.92 -6.27
N LEU A 82 -11.54 9.53 -5.72
CA LEU A 82 -12.77 9.35 -6.49
C LEU A 82 -13.58 10.64 -6.58
N ASP A 83 -13.59 11.25 -7.75
CA ASP A 83 -14.36 12.45 -8.00
C ASP A 83 -15.87 12.14 -8.00
N GLY A 84 -16.60 12.85 -7.13
CA GLY A 84 -18.06 12.71 -7.02
C GLY A 84 -18.52 11.54 -6.13
N PHE A 85 -17.63 10.93 -5.35
CA PHE A 85 -17.98 9.84 -4.44
C PHE A 85 -18.95 10.26 -3.32
N LYS A 86 -18.75 11.42 -2.69
CA LYS A 86 -19.66 11.93 -1.65
C LYS A 86 -21.12 12.06 -2.13
N PRO A 87 -21.41 12.69 -3.29
CA PRO A 87 -22.75 12.67 -3.88
C PRO A 87 -23.38 11.28 -4.06
N VAL A 88 -22.58 10.24 -4.35
CA VAL A 88 -23.08 8.85 -4.43
C VAL A 88 -23.59 8.40 -3.07
N ASN A 89 -22.78 8.58 -2.00
CA ASN A 89 -23.19 8.25 -0.64
C ASN A 89 -24.44 9.03 -0.21
N ASP A 90 -24.46 10.33 -0.47
CA ASP A 90 -25.54 11.21 -0.04
C ASP A 90 -26.86 10.87 -0.75
N ARG A 91 -26.81 10.44 -2.02
CA ARG A 91 -28.00 10.14 -2.83
C ARG A 91 -28.49 8.70 -2.72
N TYR A 92 -27.57 7.74 -2.64
CA TYR A 92 -27.87 6.31 -2.75
C TYR A 92 -27.52 5.50 -1.49
N GLY A 93 -26.95 6.16 -0.47
CA GLY A 93 -26.57 5.57 0.79
C GLY A 93 -25.19 4.92 0.78
N HIS A 94 -24.64 4.70 1.97
CA HIS A 94 -23.30 4.13 2.16
C HIS A 94 -23.13 2.75 1.53
N ALA A 95 -24.18 1.92 1.47
CA ALA A 95 -24.09 0.61 0.82
C ALA A 95 -23.76 0.71 -0.68
N ALA A 96 -24.24 1.75 -1.37
CA ALA A 96 -23.91 2.01 -2.76
C ALA A 96 -22.48 2.52 -2.91
N GLY A 97 -22.02 3.42 -2.03
CA GLY A 97 -20.63 3.85 -2.01
C GLY A 97 -19.66 2.72 -1.69
N ASP A 98 -20.02 1.84 -0.76
CA ASP A 98 -19.25 0.64 -0.45
C ASP A 98 -19.07 -0.25 -1.68
N GLN A 99 -20.13 -0.40 -2.50
CA GLN A 99 -20.05 -1.14 -3.75
C GLN A 99 -19.14 -0.46 -4.76
N VAL A 100 -19.19 0.86 -4.88
CA VAL A 100 -18.26 1.64 -5.72
C VAL A 100 -16.81 1.38 -5.29
N LEU A 101 -16.51 1.46 -4.01
CA LEU A 101 -15.16 1.23 -3.48
C LEU A 101 -14.66 -0.19 -3.76
N ARG A 102 -15.51 -1.21 -3.62
CA ARG A 102 -15.17 -2.59 -3.97
C ARG A 102 -14.81 -2.73 -5.45
N VAL A 103 -15.66 -2.21 -6.34
CA VAL A 103 -15.43 -2.32 -7.79
C VAL A 103 -14.17 -1.57 -8.22
N VAL A 104 -13.91 -0.38 -7.67
CA VAL A 104 -12.68 0.37 -7.92
C VAL A 104 -11.45 -0.42 -7.47
N ALA A 105 -11.49 -1.01 -6.27
CA ALA A 105 -10.40 -1.83 -5.76
C ALA A 105 -10.14 -3.08 -6.61
N GLU A 106 -11.19 -3.77 -7.05
CA GLU A 106 -11.11 -4.93 -7.94
C GLU A 106 -10.47 -4.55 -9.28
N ARG A 107 -10.87 -3.41 -9.86
CA ARG A 107 -10.30 -2.88 -11.11
C ARG A 107 -8.83 -2.50 -10.96
N LEU A 108 -8.46 -1.82 -9.87
CA LEU A 108 -7.07 -1.51 -9.57
C LEU A 108 -6.21 -2.77 -9.51
N ALA A 109 -6.67 -3.79 -8.80
CA ALA A 109 -5.97 -5.07 -8.68
C ALA A 109 -5.85 -5.81 -10.02
N ALA A 110 -6.89 -5.76 -10.85
CA ALA A 110 -6.91 -6.40 -12.17
C ALA A 110 -5.97 -5.72 -13.17
N GLU A 111 -5.97 -4.39 -13.25
CA GLU A 111 -5.16 -3.64 -14.22
C GLU A 111 -3.67 -3.63 -13.84
N LEU A 112 -3.35 -3.49 -12.55
CA LEU A 112 -1.96 -3.35 -12.10
C LEU A 112 -1.27 -4.70 -11.82
N GLY A 113 -2.07 -5.76 -11.60
CA GLY A 113 -1.58 -7.10 -11.36
C GLY A 113 -0.85 -7.29 -10.02
N PRO A 114 -0.30 -8.50 -9.78
CA PRO A 114 0.18 -8.91 -8.45
C PRO A 114 1.50 -8.27 -8.02
N ARG A 115 2.19 -7.54 -8.90
CA ARG A 115 3.44 -6.85 -8.57
C ARG A 115 3.22 -5.45 -8.02
N ALA A 116 2.02 -4.90 -8.17
CA ALA A 116 1.69 -3.60 -7.61
C ALA A 116 1.36 -3.70 -6.13
N LEU A 117 1.83 -2.72 -5.36
CA LEU A 117 1.42 -2.52 -3.98
C LEU A 117 0.26 -1.53 -3.99
N ILE A 118 -0.95 -1.97 -3.61
CA ILE A 118 -2.17 -1.16 -3.71
C ILE A 118 -2.82 -1.08 -2.33
N ALA A 119 -3.17 0.13 -1.91
CA ALA A 119 -3.77 0.40 -0.62
C ALA A 119 -4.94 1.36 -0.72
N ARG A 120 -5.89 1.22 0.20
CA ARG A 120 -6.88 2.24 0.51
C ARG A 120 -6.43 2.99 1.75
N LEU A 121 -6.12 4.28 1.59
CA LEU A 121 -5.59 5.10 2.68
C LEU A 121 -6.70 5.56 3.65
N GLY A 122 -7.93 5.68 3.14
CA GLY A 122 -9.12 6.09 3.89
C GLY A 122 -10.17 6.66 2.95
N GLY A 123 -11.45 6.66 3.34
CA GLY A 123 -12.51 7.26 2.53
C GLY A 123 -12.54 6.71 1.09
N ASP A 124 -12.30 7.59 0.13
CA ASP A 124 -12.19 7.41 -1.31
C ASP A 124 -10.75 7.52 -1.85
N GLU A 125 -9.75 7.57 -0.97
CA GLU A 125 -8.34 7.71 -1.32
C GLU A 125 -7.63 6.37 -1.42
N PHE A 126 -6.88 6.18 -2.51
CA PHE A 126 -6.06 5.01 -2.77
C PHE A 126 -4.61 5.40 -3.06
N ALA A 127 -3.68 4.54 -2.67
CA ALA A 127 -2.27 4.65 -3.00
C ALA A 127 -1.80 3.41 -3.75
N LEU A 128 -0.93 3.61 -4.74
CA LEU A 128 -0.34 2.54 -5.52
C LEU A 128 1.15 2.77 -5.73
N ILE A 129 1.93 1.69 -5.64
CA ILE A 129 3.32 1.64 -6.14
C ILE A 129 3.37 0.59 -7.23
N THR A 130 3.68 1.01 -8.44
CA THR A 130 3.69 0.14 -9.63
C THR A 130 4.76 0.58 -10.63
N SER A 131 5.10 -0.30 -11.57
CA SER A 131 6.02 0.07 -12.64
C SER A 131 5.26 0.78 -13.76
N LEU A 132 5.77 1.94 -14.16
CA LEU A 132 5.28 2.71 -15.31
C LEU A 132 6.42 2.92 -16.29
N GLU A 133 6.23 2.42 -17.50
CA GLU A 133 7.29 2.35 -18.50
C GLU A 133 7.20 3.52 -19.49
N PHE A 134 8.34 4.13 -19.79
CA PHE A 134 8.42 5.07 -20.90
C PHE A 134 8.75 4.30 -22.18
N PRO A 135 8.15 4.64 -23.35
CA PRO A 135 7.21 5.75 -23.61
C PRO A 135 5.73 5.40 -23.39
N ALA A 136 5.41 4.19 -22.91
CA ALA A 136 4.03 3.68 -22.82
C ALA A 136 3.19 4.30 -21.69
N VAL A 137 3.78 5.07 -20.78
CA VAL A 137 3.14 5.58 -19.55
C VAL A 137 1.78 6.24 -19.79
N ARG A 138 1.64 7.06 -20.84
CA ARG A 138 0.36 7.70 -21.16
C ARG A 138 -0.73 6.67 -21.45
N GLY A 139 -0.42 5.69 -22.31
CA GLY A 139 -1.35 4.60 -22.61
C GLY A 139 -1.68 3.75 -21.40
N GLN A 140 -0.71 3.50 -20.52
CA GLN A 140 -0.93 2.78 -19.25
C GLN A 140 -1.86 3.55 -18.32
N LEU A 141 -1.67 4.87 -18.16
CA LEU A 141 -2.51 5.71 -17.31
C LEU A 141 -3.91 5.94 -17.89
N ASP A 142 -4.00 6.11 -19.21
CA ASP A 142 -5.29 6.22 -19.91
C ASP A 142 -6.09 4.90 -19.78
N GLN A 143 -5.46 3.74 -20.02
CA GLN A 143 -6.10 2.44 -19.83
C GLN A 143 -6.57 2.24 -18.38
N LEU A 144 -5.71 2.55 -17.40
CA LEU A 144 -6.06 2.45 -15.99
C LEU A 144 -7.27 3.34 -15.67
N THR A 145 -7.26 4.58 -16.13
CA THR A 145 -8.35 5.53 -15.91
C THR A 145 -9.65 5.07 -16.55
N ASP A 146 -9.61 4.60 -17.80
CA ASP A 146 -10.77 4.11 -18.53
C ASP A 146 -11.40 2.91 -17.81
N ALA A 147 -10.57 1.98 -17.32
CA ALA A 147 -11.04 0.85 -16.54
C ALA A 147 -11.72 1.30 -15.24
N LEU A 148 -11.12 2.26 -14.51
CA LEU A 148 -11.63 2.73 -13.23
C LEU A 148 -12.91 3.55 -13.35
N THR A 149 -13.06 4.33 -14.41
CA THR A 149 -14.22 5.21 -14.65
C THR A 149 -15.36 4.52 -15.41
N ALA A 150 -15.17 3.27 -15.85
CA ALA A 150 -16.21 2.48 -16.50
C ALA A 150 -17.48 2.36 -15.60
N PRO A 151 -18.68 2.20 -16.18
CA PRO A 151 -19.93 2.11 -15.41
C PRO A 151 -19.84 1.05 -14.30
N ILE A 152 -20.29 1.41 -13.08
CA ILE A 152 -20.25 0.52 -11.90
C ILE A 152 -21.65 -0.05 -11.68
N PRO A 153 -21.88 -1.35 -11.95
CA PRO A 153 -23.19 -1.94 -11.76
C PRO A 153 -23.50 -2.07 -10.26
N VAL A 154 -24.59 -1.44 -9.81
CA VAL A 154 -25.07 -1.53 -8.43
C VAL A 154 -26.48 -2.11 -8.40
N SER A 155 -26.63 -3.20 -7.64
CA SER A 155 -27.89 -3.93 -7.54
C SER A 155 -29.04 -3.01 -7.08
N GLY A 156 -30.10 -2.95 -7.88
CA GLY A 156 -31.27 -2.11 -7.62
C GLY A 156 -31.13 -0.62 -7.96
N LEU A 157 -29.94 -0.15 -8.36
CA LEU A 157 -29.68 1.26 -8.72
C LEU A 157 -29.23 1.45 -10.16
N GLY A 158 -28.88 0.37 -10.85
CA GLY A 158 -28.31 0.43 -12.21
C GLY A 158 -26.84 0.84 -12.17
N ASP A 159 -26.40 1.52 -13.23
CA ASP A 159 -24.99 1.87 -13.40
C ASP A 159 -24.65 3.23 -12.78
N LEU A 160 -23.76 3.22 -11.81
CA LEU A 160 -23.19 4.43 -11.20
C LEU A 160 -21.91 4.84 -11.91
N HIS A 161 -21.61 6.13 -11.87
CA HIS A 161 -20.41 6.71 -12.48
C HIS A 161 -19.70 7.58 -11.45
N VAL A 162 -18.38 7.41 -11.36
CA VAL A 162 -17.48 8.26 -10.58
C VAL A 162 -16.31 8.66 -11.49
N GLY A 163 -15.83 9.88 -11.32
CA GLY A 163 -14.57 10.29 -11.92
C GLY A 163 -13.40 9.85 -11.04
N ILE A 164 -12.19 10.04 -11.54
CA ILE A 164 -10.98 9.87 -10.73
C ILE A 164 -10.04 11.04 -10.98
N SER A 165 -9.24 11.34 -9.97
CA SER A 165 -8.08 12.21 -10.10
C SER A 165 -6.86 11.45 -9.58
N LEU A 166 -5.89 11.20 -10.46
CA LEU A 166 -4.69 10.40 -10.20
C LEU A 166 -3.42 11.26 -10.30
N GLY A 167 -2.68 11.40 -9.22
CA GLY A 167 -1.36 12.04 -9.20
C GLY A 167 -0.24 11.01 -9.16
N VAL A 168 0.74 11.10 -10.06
CA VAL A 168 1.79 10.09 -10.23
C VAL A 168 3.17 10.72 -10.08
N ALA A 169 4.00 10.21 -9.18
CA ALA A 169 5.39 10.61 -9.00
C ALA A 169 6.34 9.43 -9.32
N TRP A 170 7.25 9.62 -10.27
CA TRP A 170 8.33 8.65 -10.49
C TRP A 170 9.31 8.68 -9.32
N LEU A 171 9.65 7.49 -8.81
CA LEU A 171 10.54 7.41 -7.66
C LEU A 171 11.96 7.85 -8.01
N CYS A 172 12.40 7.69 -9.26
CA CYS A 172 13.70 8.15 -9.74
C CYS A 172 13.80 9.69 -9.92
N ASP A 173 12.67 10.42 -9.86
CA ASP A 173 12.65 11.88 -9.89
C ASP A 173 12.75 12.48 -8.48
N LEU A 174 12.64 11.65 -7.44
CA LEU A 174 12.64 12.08 -6.05
C LEU A 174 14.07 12.19 -5.50
N PRO A 175 14.34 13.19 -4.63
CA PRO A 175 15.62 13.31 -3.97
C PRO A 175 15.88 12.12 -3.04
N GLY A 176 17.12 11.65 -3.01
CA GLY A 176 17.56 10.59 -2.09
C GLY A 176 17.50 9.18 -2.66
N LEU A 177 16.76 8.93 -3.75
CA LEU A 177 16.80 7.67 -4.46
C LEU A 177 17.73 7.78 -5.68
N ASP A 178 18.94 7.23 -5.57
CA ASP A 178 19.89 7.09 -6.67
C ASP A 178 20.30 5.61 -6.87
N ASP A 179 21.12 5.33 -7.88
CA ASP A 179 21.60 3.96 -8.14
C ASP A 179 22.51 3.39 -7.03
N THR A 180 22.91 4.23 -6.08
CA THR A 180 23.76 3.87 -4.96
C THR A 180 22.99 3.72 -3.65
N ALA A 181 21.67 3.94 -3.67
CA ALA A 181 20.80 3.77 -2.52
C ALA A 181 21.05 2.39 -1.90
N PRO A 182 21.49 2.32 -0.64
CA PRO A 182 21.90 1.06 -0.06
C PRO A 182 20.68 0.16 0.06
N ALA A 183 20.77 -1.07 -0.46
CA ALA A 183 19.72 -2.08 -0.29
C ALA A 183 19.40 -2.34 1.21
N ALA A 184 20.34 -2.01 2.10
CA ALA A 184 20.20 -2.04 3.55
C ALA A 184 20.09 -0.64 4.20
N ALA A 185 19.47 0.33 3.51
CA ALA A 185 19.25 1.65 4.10
C ALA A 185 18.41 1.54 5.40
N PRO A 186 18.67 2.40 6.41
CA PRO A 186 17.87 2.43 7.64
C PRO A 186 16.38 2.63 7.35
N GLY A 187 15.50 2.11 8.21
CA GLY A 187 14.05 2.26 8.05
C GLY A 187 13.59 3.72 7.92
N GLU A 188 14.25 4.64 8.63
CA GLU A 188 13.97 6.09 8.56
C GLU A 188 14.21 6.68 7.17
N PHE A 189 15.17 6.16 6.40
CA PHE A 189 15.40 6.58 5.02
C PHE A 189 14.21 6.23 4.13
N TRP A 190 13.72 4.99 4.20
CA TRP A 190 12.58 4.55 3.39
C TRP A 190 11.28 5.25 3.80
N ALA A 191 11.08 5.50 5.10
CA ALA A 191 9.95 6.28 5.58
C ALA A 191 9.99 7.72 5.04
N GLY A 192 11.17 8.35 5.04
CA GLY A 192 11.36 9.68 4.47
C GLY A 192 11.12 9.72 2.96
N LEU A 193 11.63 8.73 2.23
CA LEU A 193 11.41 8.62 0.78
C LEU A 193 9.92 8.38 0.45
N LEU A 194 9.25 7.52 1.21
CA LEU A 194 7.81 7.29 1.04
C LEU A 194 7.01 8.56 1.27
N ALA A 195 7.30 9.29 2.36
CA ALA A 195 6.64 10.54 2.67
C ALA A 195 6.85 11.58 1.56
N GLU A 196 8.07 11.67 1.02
CA GLU A 196 8.37 12.57 -0.10
C GLU A 196 7.64 12.15 -1.39
N ALA A 197 7.56 10.85 -1.67
CA ALA A 197 6.83 10.30 -2.81
C ALA A 197 5.32 10.58 -2.72
N LEU A 198 4.72 10.32 -1.56
CA LEU A 198 3.31 10.62 -1.28
C LEU A 198 3.02 12.12 -1.46
N ALA A 199 3.89 13.00 -0.93
CA ALA A 199 3.71 14.43 -1.07
C ALA A 199 3.86 14.91 -2.54
N ALA A 200 4.78 14.34 -3.30
CA ALA A 200 4.91 14.64 -4.73
C ALA A 200 3.69 14.17 -5.53
N ALA A 201 3.19 12.96 -5.26
CA ALA A 201 1.98 12.44 -5.89
C ALA A 201 0.73 13.26 -5.50
N ASP A 202 0.65 13.76 -4.27
CA ASP A 202 -0.45 14.62 -3.80
C ASP A 202 -0.48 15.95 -4.57
N VAL A 203 0.68 16.59 -4.76
CA VAL A 203 0.79 17.79 -5.60
C VAL A 203 0.26 17.51 -7.01
N ALA A 204 0.69 16.41 -7.63
CA ALA A 204 0.23 16.02 -8.96
C ALA A 204 -1.28 15.76 -8.99
N MET A 205 -1.82 15.08 -7.98
CA MET A 205 -3.25 14.76 -7.86
C MET A 205 -4.07 16.04 -7.71
N TYR A 206 -3.60 16.98 -6.89
CA TYR A 206 -4.23 18.28 -6.73
C TYR A 206 -4.28 19.05 -8.06
N GLU A 207 -3.21 19.02 -8.85
CA GLU A 207 -3.23 19.62 -10.19
C GLU A 207 -4.23 18.93 -11.12
N ALA A 208 -4.32 17.60 -11.08
CA ALA A 208 -5.29 16.83 -11.85
C ALA A 208 -6.72 17.31 -11.53
N LYS A 209 -7.04 17.42 -10.24
CA LYS A 209 -8.32 17.96 -9.74
C LYS A 209 -8.57 19.39 -10.21
N ALA A 210 -7.59 20.28 -10.03
CA ALA A 210 -7.71 21.70 -10.39
C ALA A 210 -7.97 21.90 -11.89
N LEU A 211 -7.36 21.04 -12.73
CA LEU A 211 -7.46 21.09 -14.19
C LEU A 211 -8.56 20.20 -14.75
N ARG A 212 -9.28 19.46 -13.89
CA ARG A 212 -10.31 18.48 -14.26
C ARG A 212 -9.79 17.46 -15.28
N ARG A 213 -8.59 16.95 -15.01
CA ARG A 213 -7.95 15.87 -15.75
C ARG A 213 -7.96 14.61 -14.90
N ASP A 214 -8.08 13.48 -15.56
CA ASP A 214 -8.17 12.21 -14.83
C ASP A 214 -6.83 11.82 -14.19
N TRP A 215 -5.70 12.26 -14.76
CA TRP A 215 -4.38 12.04 -14.17
C TRP A 215 -3.38 13.18 -14.47
N ARG A 216 -2.35 13.28 -13.63
CA ARG A 216 -1.16 14.13 -13.81
C ARG A 216 0.10 13.44 -13.32
N LEU A 217 1.18 13.67 -14.05
CA LEU A 217 2.54 13.35 -13.59
C LEU A 217 3.05 14.52 -12.75
N TYR A 218 3.78 14.21 -11.69
CA TYR A 218 4.41 15.19 -10.82
C TYR A 218 5.40 16.04 -11.60
N ASP A 219 5.18 17.34 -11.54
CA ASP A 219 6.06 18.36 -12.07
C ASP A 219 6.67 19.13 -10.88
N PRO A 220 7.99 19.06 -10.66
CA PRO A 220 8.63 19.76 -9.56
C PRO A 220 8.69 21.29 -9.73
N ALA A 221 8.47 21.82 -10.93
CA ALA A 221 8.46 23.27 -11.19
C ALA A 221 7.19 23.96 -10.67
N VAL A 222 6.11 23.20 -10.49
CA VAL A 222 4.82 23.65 -9.95
C VAL A 222 4.61 23.27 -8.49
N ASP A 223 5.54 22.48 -7.91
CA ASP A 223 5.49 22.08 -6.51
C ASP A 223 5.81 23.27 -5.57
N PRO A 224 4.85 23.77 -4.77
CA PRO A 224 5.06 24.91 -3.88
C PRO A 224 6.04 24.61 -2.74
N ARG A 225 6.35 23.33 -2.49
CA ARG A 225 7.35 22.90 -1.50
C ARG A 225 8.78 23.11 -2.02
N ARG A 226 8.96 23.35 -3.33
CA ARG A 226 10.26 23.55 -3.97
C ARG A 226 10.55 25.03 -4.17
N PRO A 227 11.79 25.50 -3.91
CA PRO A 227 12.17 26.85 -4.30
C PRO A 227 12.20 26.99 -5.82
N ALA A 228 11.98 28.19 -6.35
CA ALA A 228 12.04 28.45 -7.80
C ALA A 228 13.40 28.13 -8.45
N SER A 229 14.47 28.09 -7.65
CA SER A 229 15.81 27.68 -8.08
C SER A 229 16.05 26.17 -7.96
N TRP A 230 15.03 25.38 -7.65
CA TRP A 230 15.17 23.94 -7.50
C TRP A 230 15.50 23.31 -8.85
N ILE A 231 16.54 22.51 -8.83
CA ILE A 231 17.03 21.79 -10.00
C ILE A 231 16.98 20.32 -9.61
N CYS A 232 16.26 19.52 -10.40
CA CYS A 232 16.12 18.09 -10.15
C CYS A 232 17.49 17.45 -9.99
N PRO A 233 17.82 16.87 -8.82
CA PRO A 233 19.18 16.43 -8.53
C PRO A 233 19.55 15.17 -9.31
N THR A 234 18.56 14.41 -9.81
CA THR A 234 18.80 13.18 -10.54
C THR A 234 19.05 13.46 -12.03
N PRO A 235 20.13 12.92 -12.63
CA PRO A 235 20.39 13.06 -14.07
C PRO A 235 19.39 12.30 -14.94
N ARG A 236 18.62 11.37 -14.34
CA ARG A 236 17.53 10.59 -14.97
C ARG A 236 16.16 11.24 -14.85
N CYS A 237 16.12 12.52 -14.43
CA CYS A 237 14.87 13.19 -14.15
C CYS A 237 14.01 13.22 -15.42
N ARG A 238 12.92 12.42 -15.45
CA ARG A 238 12.05 12.29 -16.62
C ARG A 238 11.35 13.60 -16.95
N TYR A 239 11.15 14.43 -15.92
CA TYR A 239 10.76 15.82 -16.08
C TYR A 239 11.67 16.62 -17.01
N ARG A 240 13.00 16.47 -16.95
CA ARG A 240 13.93 17.22 -17.82
C ARG A 240 13.98 16.66 -19.24
N GLU A 241 13.87 15.35 -19.38
CA GLU A 241 13.92 14.69 -20.69
C GLU A 241 12.70 15.05 -21.53
N HIS A 242 11.55 15.31 -20.89
CA HIS A 242 10.27 15.45 -21.62
C HIS A 242 9.35 16.60 -21.19
N GLY A 243 9.59 17.30 -20.08
CA GLY A 243 8.77 18.41 -19.59
C GLY A 243 7.25 18.14 -19.55
N PRO A 244 6.44 19.13 -19.16
CA PRO A 244 4.98 19.05 -19.35
C PRO A 244 4.61 19.28 -20.83
N ALA A 245 5.50 19.87 -21.62
CA ALA A 245 5.26 20.27 -23.02
C ALA A 245 5.76 19.28 -24.09
N ALA A 246 6.58 18.27 -23.76
CA ALA A 246 7.10 17.30 -24.74
C ALA A 246 6.43 15.91 -24.69
N LEU A 247 5.45 15.70 -23.80
CA LEU A 247 4.36 14.79 -24.14
C LEU A 247 3.54 15.50 -25.20
N PRO A 248 3.47 15.01 -26.45
CA PRO A 248 2.75 15.71 -27.50
C PRO A 248 1.31 15.91 -27.05
N GLU A 249 0.92 17.16 -26.81
CA GLU A 249 -0.47 17.56 -26.72
C GLU A 249 -1.09 17.34 -28.11
N THR A 250 -1.51 16.11 -28.40
CA THR A 250 -2.48 15.92 -29.47
C THR A 250 -3.80 16.44 -28.94
N ALA A 251 -4.05 17.70 -29.28
CA ALA A 251 -5.36 18.32 -29.28
C ALA A 251 -6.31 17.46 -30.14
N ALA A 252 -6.93 16.45 -29.54
CA ALA A 252 -8.02 15.67 -30.13
C ALA A 252 -8.78 14.90 -29.03
N GLN A 253 -10.11 15.12 -29.03
CA GLN A 253 -11.15 14.18 -28.59
C GLN A 253 -11.50 14.08 -27.08
N ARG A 254 -12.15 15.13 -26.57
CA ARG A 254 -13.50 14.98 -26.00
C ARG A 254 -14.39 16.06 -26.64
N ALA A 255 -14.92 15.72 -27.81
CA ALA A 255 -16.10 16.35 -28.41
C ALA A 255 -17.25 15.36 -28.23
#